data_AF-A0A958I789-F1
#
_entry.id   AF-A0A958I789-F1
#
_cell.length_a   1.000
_cell.length_b   1.000
_cell.length_c   1.000
_cell.angle_alpha   90.00
_cell.angle_beta   90.00
_cell.angle_gamma   90.00
#
_symmetry.space_group_name_H-M   'P 1'
#
loop_
_entity.id
_entity.type
_entity.pdbx_description
1 polymer ?
#
loop_
_entity_poly.entity_id
_entity_poly.type
_entity_poly.pdbx_seq_one_letter_code
_entity_poly.pdbx_strand_id
1 'polypeptide(L)'
;MDSTTVSRKTLLDYLATVPDFRRAEGKRYQLSALLVMSIMAIMSRCFGYREIARFLKANQSALVETFQLKRNKMPSHVTIRTV
;
A
#
# COMPACT_ATOMS: atom_id res chain seq x y z
N MET A 1 26.71 -24.00 -15.41
CA MET A 1 26.41 -22.68 -16.00
C MET A 1 25.02 -22.32 -15.53
N ASP A 2 24.94 -21.37 -14.61
CA ASP A 2 23.78 -21.12 -13.76
C ASP A 2 22.54 -20.76 -14.57
N SER A 3 21.56 -21.66 -14.54
CA SER A 3 20.18 -21.33 -14.83
C SER A 3 19.68 -20.43 -13.71
N THR A 4 19.83 -19.10 -13.85
CA THR A 4 19.12 -18.13 -13.01
C THR A 4 17.62 -18.29 -13.26
N THR A 5 16.98 -19.13 -12.45
CA THR A 5 15.54 -19.17 -12.26
C THR A 5 15.13 -17.80 -11.73
N VAL A 6 14.74 -16.88 -12.61
CA VAL A 6 14.17 -15.59 -12.20
C VAL A 6 12.87 -15.90 -11.46
N SER A 7 12.96 -16.03 -10.14
CA SER A 7 11.82 -16.19 -9.26
C SER A 7 10.89 -14.99 -9.48
N ARG A 8 9.69 -15.23 -10.04
CA ARG A 8 8.70 -14.18 -10.29
C ARG A 8 8.25 -13.59 -8.96
N LYS A 9 8.80 -12.43 -8.62
CA LYS A 9 8.36 -11.62 -7.49
C LYS A 9 7.32 -10.62 -7.96
N THR A 10 6.26 -10.47 -7.17
CA THR A 10 5.25 -9.44 -7.35
C THR A 10 5.80 -8.09 -6.89
N LEU A 11 5.17 -6.99 -7.30
CA LEU A 11 5.50 -5.67 -6.76
C LEU A 11 5.37 -5.62 -5.23
N LEU A 12 4.37 -6.32 -4.67
CA LEU A 12 4.18 -6.41 -3.22
C LEU A 12 5.37 -7.08 -2.53
N ASP A 13 5.99 -8.10 -3.15
CA ASP A 13 7.17 -8.77 -2.59
C ASP A 13 8.36 -7.82 -2.49
N TYR A 14 8.55 -6.95 -3.48
CA TYR A 14 9.59 -5.92 -3.42
C TYR A 14 9.27 -4.83 -2.39
N LEU A 15 8.02 -4.41 -2.28
CA LEU A 15 7.64 -3.41 -1.28
C LEU A 15 7.70 -3.95 0.15
N ALA A 16 7.53 -5.27 0.33
CA ALA A 16 7.66 -5.93 1.62
C ALA A 16 9.11 -5.93 2.15
N THR A 17 10.12 -5.72 1.30
CA THR A 17 11.52 -5.61 1.76
C THR A 17 11.86 -4.22 2.31
N VAL A 18 10.97 -3.24 2.17
CA VAL A 18 11.19 -1.89 2.69
C VAL A 18 11.05 -1.90 4.22
N PRO A 19 12.07 -1.43 4.97
CA PRO A 19 11.99 -1.40 6.42
C PRO A 19 10.91 -0.43 6.93
N ASP A 20 10.10 -0.88 7.89
CA ASP A 20 9.05 -0.08 8.53
C ASP A 20 9.53 0.50 9.87
N PHE A 21 10.00 1.75 9.83
CA PHE A 21 10.51 2.51 10.97
C PHE A 21 9.42 3.12 11.86
N ARG A 22 8.14 2.91 11.54
CA ARG A 22 7.04 3.44 12.35
C ARG A 22 6.99 2.74 13.71
N ARG A 23 6.51 3.44 14.73
CA ARG A 23 6.23 2.84 16.05
C ARG A 23 5.15 1.76 15.93
N ALA A 24 5.16 0.77 16.82
CA ALA A 24 4.19 -0.33 16.82
C ALA A 24 2.73 0.15 16.79
N GLU A 25 2.41 1.23 17.52
CA GLU A 25 1.08 1.86 17.54
C GLU A 25 0.63 2.42 16.16
N GLY A 26 1.60 2.77 15.31
CA GLY A 26 1.40 3.27 13.94
C GLY A 26 1.25 2.17 12.88
N LYS A 27 1.56 0.91 13.21
CA LYS A 27 1.52 -0.24 12.28
C LYS A 27 0.11 -0.82 12.14
N ARG A 28 -0.89 0.04 11.95
CA ARG A 28 -2.30 -0.36 11.73
C ARG A 28 -2.51 -1.01 10.37
N TYR A 29 -1.67 -0.66 9.40
CA TYR A 29 -1.60 -1.23 8.06
C TYR A 29 -0.16 -1.63 7.76
N GLN A 30 0.00 -2.74 7.04
CA GLN A 30 1.31 -3.14 6.52
C GLN A 30 1.87 -2.04 5.62
N LEU A 31 3.17 -1.77 5.72
CA LEU A 31 3.83 -0.73 4.92
C LEU A 31 3.69 -1.00 3.42
N SER A 32 3.93 -2.24 2.99
CA SER A 32 3.78 -2.67 1.59
C SER A 32 2.40 -2.33 1.01
N ALA A 33 1.33 -2.59 1.75
CA ALA A 33 -0.03 -2.26 1.35
C ALA A 33 -0.25 -0.75 1.19
N LEU A 34 0.29 0.06 2.12
CA LEU A 34 0.22 1.52 2.04
C LEU A 34 0.97 2.09 0.84
N LEU A 35 2.14 1.52 0.54
CA LEU A 35 2.95 1.93 -0.61
C LEU A 35 2.24 1.60 -1.93
N VAL A 36 1.72 0.38 -2.11
CA VAL A 36 0.97 0.00 -3.32
C VAL A 36 -0.28 0.86 -3.50
N MET A 37 -1.04 1.10 -2.43
CA MET A 37 -2.21 1.96 -2.45
C MET A 37 -1.87 3.40 -2.86
N SER A 38 -0.74 3.93 -2.36
CA SER A 38 -0.26 5.26 -2.72
C SER A 38 0.19 5.32 -4.18
N ILE A 39 0.90 4.29 -4.68
CA ILE A 39 1.30 4.18 -6.09
C ILE A 39 0.07 4.18 -7.00
N MET A 40 -0.95 3.37 -6.69
CA MET A 40 -2.19 3.33 -7.48
C MET A 40 -2.86 4.70 -7.53
N ALA A 41 -2.95 5.41 -6.39
CA ALA A 41 -3.52 6.76 -6.36
C ALA A 41 -2.72 7.76 -7.22
N ILE A 42 -1.38 7.71 -7.13
CA ILE A 42 -0.49 8.56 -7.93
C ILE A 42 -0.64 8.27 -9.44
N MET A 43 -0.76 7.00 -9.82
CA MET A 43 -1.05 6.59 -11.21
C MET A 43 -2.40 7.12 -11.68
N SER A 44 -3.38 7.25 -10.77
CA SER A 44 -4.67 7.89 -11.00
C SER A 44 -4.66 9.41 -10.83
N ARG A 45 -3.49 10.07 -10.91
CA ARG A 45 -3.30 11.53 -10.81
C ARG A 45 -3.75 12.15 -9.47
N CYS A 46 -3.82 11.36 -8.40
CA CYS A 46 -4.07 11.86 -7.04
C CYS A 46 -2.73 12.02 -6.31
N PHE A 47 -2.26 13.26 -6.18
CA PHE A 47 -0.93 13.56 -5.64
C PHE A 47 -0.97 14.07 -4.19
N GLY A 48 -2.06 14.72 -3.79
CA GLY A 48 -2.23 15.20 -2.42
C GLY A 48 -2.61 14.07 -1.45
N TYR A 49 -2.14 14.10 -0.20
CA TYR A 49 -2.50 13.09 0.81
C TYR A 49 -4.02 12.93 1.00
N ARG A 50 -4.77 14.04 0.90
CA ARG A 50 -6.24 14.04 0.95
C ARG A 50 -6.86 13.42 -0.30
N GLU A 51 -6.26 13.65 -1.47
CA GLU A 51 -6.69 13.06 -2.73
C GLU A 51 -6.45 11.56 -2.73
N ILE A 52 -5.28 11.12 -2.27
CA ILE A 52 -4.96 9.70 -2.09
C ILE A 52 -5.99 9.06 -1.14
N ALA A 53 -6.23 9.66 0.04
CA ALA A 53 -7.22 9.14 0.98
C ALA A 53 -8.64 9.06 0.36
N ARG A 54 -9.02 10.05 -0.45
CA ARG A 54 -10.30 10.06 -1.17
C ARG A 54 -10.35 8.95 -2.23
N PHE A 55 -9.29 8.77 -3.00
CA PHE A 55 -9.16 7.71 -3.99
C PHE A 55 -9.30 6.32 -3.36
N LEU A 56 -8.61 6.07 -2.25
CA LEU A 56 -8.70 4.80 -1.55
C LEU A 56 -10.11 4.54 -1.00
N LYS A 57 -10.74 5.58 -0.42
CA LYS A 57 -12.13 5.46 0.05
C LYS A 57 -13.11 5.18 -1.09
N ALA A 58 -12.93 5.83 -2.24
CA ALA A 58 -13.78 5.62 -3.42
C ALA A 58 -13.65 4.20 -4.01
N ASN A 59 -12.46 3.60 -3.90
CA ASN A 59 -12.16 2.26 -4.42
C ASN A 59 -12.12 1.18 -3.32
N GLN A 60 -12.70 1.44 -2.16
CA GLN A 60 -12.55 0.59 -0.98
C GLN A 60 -12.95 -0.86 -1.24
N SER A 61 -14.10 -1.10 -1.87
CA SER A 61 -14.60 -2.46 -2.15
C SER A 61 -13.59 -3.27 -2.96
N ALA A 62 -13.15 -2.72 -4.09
CA ALA A 62 -12.18 -3.35 -4.98
C ALA A 62 -10.83 -3.59 -4.29
N LEU A 63 -10.35 -2.63 -3.48
CA LEU A 63 -9.08 -2.74 -2.77
C LEU A 63 -9.13 -3.80 -1.65
N VAL A 64 -10.25 -3.88 -0.92
CA VAL A 64 -10.43 -4.89 0.13
C VAL A 64 -10.48 -6.30 -0.47
N GLU A 65 -11.19 -6.47 -1.59
CA GLU A 65 -11.27 -7.74 -2.32
C GLU A 65 -9.90 -8.15 -2.89
N THR A 66 -9.21 -7.23 -3.56
CA THR A 66 -7.95 -7.51 -4.25
C THR A 66 -6.80 -7.78 -3.28
N PHE A 67 -6.68 -6.99 -2.21
CA PHE A 67 -5.54 -7.05 -1.29
C PHE A 67 -5.85 -7.79 0.01
N GLN A 68 -7.06 -8.36 0.14
CA GLN A 68 -7.53 -9.10 1.33
C GLN A 68 -7.18 -8.38 2.64
N LEU A 69 -7.44 -7.07 2.66
CA LEU A 69 -7.05 -6.21 3.78
C LEU A 69 -7.75 -6.69 5.06
N LYS A 70 -6.98 -6.96 6.11
CA LYS A 70 -7.50 -7.40 7.43
C LYS A 70 -8.52 -6.44 8.04
N ARG A 71 -8.54 -5.17 7.60
CA ARG A 71 -9.48 -4.16 8.08
C ARG A 71 -10.32 -3.66 6.92
N ASN A 72 -11.63 -3.61 7.13
CA ASN A 72 -12.59 -3.01 6.21
C ASN A 72 -12.64 -1.47 6.31
N LYS A 73 -11.50 -0.83 6.57
CA LYS A 73 -11.39 0.64 6.62
C LYS A 73 -10.13 1.05 5.89
N MET A 74 -10.22 2.12 5.12
CA MET A 74 -9.09 2.68 4.39
C MET A 74 -8.24 3.60 5.27
N PRO A 75 -6.92 3.73 4.99
CA PRO A 75 -6.05 4.65 5.70
C PRO A 75 -6.50 6.10 5.50
N SER A 76 -6.39 6.91 6.55
CA SER A 76 -6.69 8.34 6.46
C SER A 76 -5.51 9.09 5.83
N HIS A 77 -5.73 10.34 5.41
CA HIS A 77 -4.66 11.21 4.92
C HIS A 77 -3.54 11.40 5.97
N VAL A 78 -3.87 11.33 7.27
CA VAL A 78 -2.87 11.37 8.36
C VAL A 78 -2.05 10.08 8.36
N THR A 79 -2.70 8.92 8.25
CA THR A 79 -2.01 7.62 8.16
C THR A 79 -1.05 7.58 6.98
N ILE A 80 -1.47 8.09 5.81
CA ILE A 80 -0.64 8.15 4.58
C ILE A 80 0.55 9.12 4.76
N ARG A 81 0.35 10.25 5.46
CA ARG A 81 1.42 11.22 5.74
C ARG A 81 2.48 10.68 6.72
N THR A 82 2.08 9.80 7.64
CA THR A 82 2.97 9.24 8.67
C THR A 82 3.64 7.94 8.26
N VAL A 83 3.63 7.63 6.96
CA VAL A 83 4.27 6.42 6.39
C VAL A 83 5.77 6.57 6.41
#